data_AF-A0AAC8YJR5-F1
#
_entry.id   AF-A0AAC8YJR5-F1
#
_cell.length_a   1.000
_cell.length_b   1.000
_cell.length_c   1.000
_cell.angle_alpha   90.00
_cell.angle_beta   90.00
_cell.angle_gamma   90.00
#
_symmetry.space_group_name_H-M   'P 1'
#
loop_
_entity.id
_entity.type
_entity.pdbx_description
1 polymer ?
#
loop_
_entity_poly.entity_id
_entity_poly.type
_entity_poly.pdbx_seq_one_letter_code
_entity_poly.pdbx_strand_id
1 'polypeptide(L)' 'MKCCVYTVLVGGYEHLNEQPVASRSQLPFICLTDDHALRSESRDCRVVEPLFPQDPIPASAT' A
#
# COMPACT_ATOMS: atom_id res chain seq x y z
N MET A 1 -5.75 -23.65 1.43
CA MET A 1 -4.63 -22.80 0.96
C MET A 1 -5.00 -21.35 1.21
N LYS A 2 -4.08 -20.49 1.69
CA LYS A 2 -4.33 -19.06 1.90
C LYS A 2 -3.57 -18.27 0.83
N CYS A 3 -4.26 -17.41 0.08
CA CYS A 3 -3.69 -16.57 -0.96
C CYS A 3 -4.29 -15.15 -0.88
N CYS A 4 -3.56 -14.18 -1.42
CA CYS A 4 -3.98 -12.78 -1.46
C CYS A 4 -3.35 -12.06 -2.66
N VAL A 5 -3.92 -10.92 -3.03
CA VAL A 5 -3.29 -9.94 -3.91
C VAL A 5 -2.69 -8.87 -3.02
N TYR A 6 -1.40 -8.60 -3.16
CA TYR A 6 -0.75 -7.53 -2.41
C TYR A 6 -0.07 -6.53 -3.34
N THR A 7 0.03 -5.30 -2.87
CA THR A 7 0.80 -4.23 -3.50
C THR A 7 1.57 -3.50 -2.40
N VAL A 8 2.79 -3.09 -2.71
CA VAL A 8 3.63 -2.31 -1.81
C VAL A 8 3.77 -0.91 -2.40
N LEU A 9 3.47 0.10 -1.60
CA LEU A 9 3.62 1.52 -1.94
C LEU A 9 4.42 2.20 -0.83
N VAL A 10 5.70 2.40 -1.08
CA VAL A 10 6.63 3.03 -0.15
C VAL A 10 7.38 4.18 -0.83
N GLY A 11 7.77 5.18 -0.07
CA GLY A 11 8.51 6.35 -0.54
C GLY A 11 7.69 7.38 -1.33
N GLY A 12 6.37 7.18 -1.46
CA GLY A 12 5.45 8.20 -2.00
C GLY A 12 5.59 8.53 -3.50
N TYR A 13 6.25 7.69 -4.30
CA TYR A 13 6.44 7.94 -5.74
C TYR A 13 5.21 7.67 -6.60
N GLU A 14 4.38 6.75 -6.15
CA GLU A 14 3.24 6.25 -6.91
C GLU A 14 1.97 6.38 -6.07
N HIS A 15 0.86 6.62 -6.77
CA HIS A 15 -0.46 6.62 -6.16
C HIS A 15 -1.04 5.21 -6.18
N LEU A 16 -1.89 4.93 -5.21
CA LEU A 16 -2.63 3.69 -5.17
C LEU A 16 -3.68 3.65 -6.29
N ASN A 17 -3.54 2.67 -7.19
CA ASN A 17 -4.59 2.37 -8.15
C ASN A 17 -5.68 1.50 -7.50
N GLU A 18 -6.91 2.03 -7.51
CA GLU A 18 -8.07 1.27 -7.06
C GLU A 18 -8.33 0.05 -7.96
N GLN A 19 -8.80 -1.03 -7.34
CA GLN A 19 -9.09 -2.28 -8.01
C GLN A 19 -10.53 -2.71 -7.78
N PRO A 20 -11.48 -2.28 -8.64
CA PRO A 20 -12.90 -2.60 -8.49
C PRO A 20 -13.19 -4.11 -8.40
N VAL A 21 -12.32 -4.96 -8.99
CA VAL A 21 -12.43 -6.42 -8.92
C VAL A 21 -12.34 -6.97 -7.49
N ALA A 22 -11.72 -6.24 -6.55
CA ALA A 22 -11.64 -6.62 -5.15
C ALA A 22 -13.04 -6.83 -4.54
N SER A 23 -14.02 -6.00 -4.92
CA SER A 23 -15.41 -6.10 -4.46
C SER A 23 -16.12 -7.41 -4.89
N ARG A 24 -15.58 -8.11 -5.89
CA ARG A 24 -16.15 -9.34 -6.46
C ARG A 24 -15.26 -10.56 -6.24
N SER A 25 -14.12 -10.38 -5.59
CA SER A 25 -13.16 -11.44 -5.32
C SER A 25 -13.33 -11.97 -3.90
N GLN A 26 -13.06 -13.26 -3.69
CA GLN A 26 -12.95 -13.85 -2.35
C GLN A 26 -11.53 -13.75 -1.78
N LEU A 27 -10.58 -13.24 -2.56
CA LEU A 27 -9.20 -13.03 -2.12
C LEU A 27 -9.08 -11.70 -1.36
N PRO A 28 -8.28 -11.65 -0.27
CA PRO A 28 -7.88 -10.39 0.33
C PRO A 28 -7.03 -9.55 -0.64
N PHE A 29 -7.31 -8.25 -0.66
CA PHE A 29 -6.50 -7.24 -1.35
C PHE A 29 -5.82 -6.37 -0.29
N ILE A 30 -4.50 -6.44 -0.20
CA ILE A 30 -3.73 -5.77 0.85
C ILE A 30 -2.78 -4.75 0.21
N CYS A 31 -2.74 -3.54 0.75
CA CYS A 31 -1.71 -2.57 0.43
C CYS A 31 -0.79 -2.40 1.62
N LEU A 32 0.52 -2.66 1.44
CA LEU A 32 1.53 -2.31 2.43
C LEU A 32 2.06 -0.93 2.09
N THR A 33 2.09 -0.01 3.05
CA THR A 33 2.53 1.37 2.81
C THR A 33 3.22 2.00 4.01
N ASP A 34 4.08 2.98 3.79
CA ASP A 34 4.64 3.86 4.82
C ASP A 34 3.81 5.15 5.01
N ASP A 35 2.79 5.38 4.17
CA ASP A 35 1.90 6.54 4.26
C ASP A 35 0.69 6.26 5.19
N HIS A 36 0.71 6.88 6.37
CA HIS A 36 -0.38 6.80 7.36
C HIS A 36 -1.69 7.47 6.90
N ALA A 37 -1.63 8.36 5.91
CA ALA A 37 -2.80 9.06 5.38
C ALA A 37 -3.47 8.30 4.23
N LEU A 38 -2.82 7.30 3.63
CA LEU A 38 -3.37 6.55 2.51
C LEU A 38 -4.67 5.82 2.90
N ARG A 39 -5.71 6.00 2.09
CA ARG A 39 -7.02 5.33 2.22
C ARG A 39 -7.38 4.70 0.88
N SER A 40 -8.09 3.58 0.93
CA SER A 40 -8.56 2.85 -0.25
C SER A 40 -9.94 2.26 0.02
N GLU A 41 -10.76 2.21 -1.02
CA GLU A 41 -12.05 1.53 -1.00
C GLU A 41 -11.93 0.05 -1.41
N SER A 42 -10.89 -0.28 -2.18
CA SER A 42 -10.66 -1.63 -2.71
C SER A 42 -9.57 -2.43 -2.01
N ARG A 43 -8.78 -1.82 -1.11
CA ARG A 43 -7.65 -2.49 -0.44
C ARG A 43 -7.63 -2.24 1.07
N ASP A 44 -7.20 -3.26 1.82
CA ASP A 44 -6.83 -3.16 3.24
C ASP A 44 -5.42 -2.54 3.34
N CYS A 45 -5.36 -1.24 3.65
CA CYS A 45 -4.11 -0.50 3.81
C CYS A 45 -3.50 -0.79 5.18
N ARG A 46 -2.28 -1.36 5.18
CA ARG A 46 -1.50 -1.67 6.38
C ARG A 46 -0.22 -0.87 6.37
N VAL A 47 -0.06 -0.06 7.41
CA VAL A 47 1.16 0.73 7.58
C VAL A 47 2.30 -0.19 8.00
N VAL A 48 3.45 -0.04 7.34
CA VAL A 48 4.69 -0.75 7.62
C VAL A 48 5.83 0.24 7.75
N GLU A 49 6.76 -0.04 8.65
CA GLU A 49 8.00 0.73 8.76
C GLU A 49 9.02 0.20 7.74
N PRO A 50 9.60 1.06 6.89
CA PRO A 50 10.73 0.67 6.05
C PRO A 50 11.91 0.18 6.88
N LEU A 51 12.60 -0.85 6.38
CA LEU A 51 13.71 -1.46 7.12
C LEU A 51 14.95 -0.55 7.16
N PHE A 52 15.16 0.25 6.11
CA PHE A 52 16.25 1.21 6.06
C PHE A 52 15.71 2.64 6.06
N PRO A 53 16.22 3.53 6.94
CA PRO A 53 15.84 4.94 6.93
C PRO A 53 16.15 5.65 5.60
N GLN A 54 17.05 5.06 4.80
CA GLN A 54 17.49 5.55 3.49
C GLN A 54 16.64 4.99 2.34
N ASP A 55 15.73 4.04 2.63
CA ASP A 55 14.67 3.68 1.69
C ASP A 55 13.91 4.98 1.40
N PRO A 56 13.68 5.28 0.12
CA PRO A 56 13.62 6.64 -0.38
C PRO A 56 12.70 7.57 0.43
N ILE A 57 13.31 8.49 1.16
CA ILE A 57 12.63 9.55 1.91
C ILE A 57 12.26 10.66 0.91
N PRO A 58 11.04 11.24 0.94
CA PRO A 58 10.66 12.33 0.06
C PRO A 58 11.59 13.55 0.18
N ALA A 59 11.93 14.19 -0.93
CA ALA A 59 12.66 15.47 -0.96
C ALA A 59 11.87 16.65 -0.35
N SER A 60 10.59 16.46 0.00
CA SER A 60 9.71 17.48 0.59
C SER A 60 9.71 17.49 2.13
N ALA A 61 10.53 16.68 2.79
CA ALA A 61 10.70 16.69 4.24
C ALA A 61 11.69 17.78 4.74
N THR A 62 11.84 18.89 4.02
CA THR A 62 12.66 20.07 4.43
C THR A 62 11.79 21.30 4.65
#